data_AF-A0AA51RTP1-F1
#
_entry.id   AF-A0AA51RTP1-F1
#
_cell.length_a   1.000
_cell.length_b   1.000
_cell.length_c   1.000
_cell.angle_alpha   90.00
_cell.angle_beta   90.00
_cell.angle_gamma   90.00
#
_symmetry.space_group_name_H-M   'P 1'
#
loop_
_entity.id
_entity.type
_entity.pdbx_description
1 polymer ?
#
loop_
_entity_poly.entity_id
_entity_poly.type
_entity_poly.pdbx_seq_one_letter_code
_entity_poly.pdbx_strand_id
1 'polypeptide(L)'
;MKGKYSKIIQEYCEAEAIYVPPGFKRRPASHLAVVRTDDDHPKLVAKTFFKKEDLNYYISSILSELQPNPEGELPVRVIDFKENTHFKVAGNGALIPL
;
A
#
# COMPACT_ATOMS: atom_id res chain seq x y z
N MET A 1 -0.38 14.41 -14.02
CA MET A 1 -0.97 13.75 -12.83
C MET A 1 -1.48 14.82 -11.87
N LYS A 2 -2.60 14.58 -11.17
CA LYS A 2 -3.17 15.54 -10.22
C LYS A 2 -2.80 15.13 -8.79
N GLY A 3 -2.13 16.02 -8.05
CA GLY A 3 -1.78 15.83 -6.63
C GLY A 3 -0.31 15.49 -6.38
N LYS A 4 0.27 16.09 -5.32
CA LYS A 4 1.67 15.90 -4.88
C LYS A 4 2.01 14.41 -4.71
N TYR A 5 1.17 13.68 -3.98
CA TYR A 5 1.43 12.27 -3.68
C TYR A 5 1.30 11.35 -4.89
N SER A 6 0.45 11.68 -5.87
CA SER A 6 0.39 10.87 -7.10
C SER A 6 1.74 10.81 -7.80
N LYS A 7 2.45 11.95 -7.87
CA LYS A 7 3.78 12.02 -8.49
C LYS A 7 4.80 11.21 -7.68
N ILE A 8 4.88 11.46 -6.37
CA ILE A 8 5.85 10.80 -5.48
C ILE A 8 5.64 9.27 -5.49
N ILE A 9 4.39 8.80 -5.39
CA ILE A 9 4.07 7.37 -5.41
C ILE A 9 4.45 6.74 -6.75
N GLN A 10 4.18 7.43 -7.86
CA GLN A 10 4.53 6.93 -9.20
C GLN A 10 6.05 6.80 -9.35
N GLU A 11 6.80 7.83 -8.98
CA GLU A 11 8.27 7.82 -9.04
C GLU A 11 8.86 6.71 -8.16
N TYR A 12 8.31 6.52 -6.95
CA TYR A 12 8.69 5.41 -6.08
C TYR A 12 8.40 4.05 -6.73
N CYS A 13 7.21 3.87 -7.31
CA CYS A 13 6.85 2.61 -7.94
C CYS A 13 7.74 2.31 -9.17
N GLU A 14 8.11 3.33 -9.94
CA GLU A 14 9.04 3.20 -11.07
C GLU A 14 10.44 2.80 -10.60
N ALA A 15 10.95 3.41 -9.53
CA ALA A 15 12.26 3.11 -8.96
C ALA A 15 12.34 1.68 -8.39
N GLU A 16 11.27 1.22 -7.74
CA GLU A 16 11.18 -0.08 -7.07
C GLU A 16 10.62 -1.21 -7.96
N ALA A 17 10.42 -0.94 -9.26
CA ALA A 17 9.81 -1.88 -10.21
C ALA A 17 8.43 -2.42 -9.77
N ILE A 18 7.63 -1.59 -9.10
CA ILE A 18 6.28 -1.89 -8.64
C ILE A 18 5.28 -1.58 -9.77
N TYR A 19 4.42 -2.54 -10.10
CA TYR A 19 3.38 -2.32 -11.10
C TYR A 19 2.32 -1.33 -10.62
N VAL A 20 2.10 -0.25 -11.37
CA VAL A 20 1.06 0.75 -11.11
C VAL A 20 -0.20 0.43 -11.92
N PRO A 21 -1.34 0.10 -11.27
CA PRO A 21 -2.56 -0.23 -12.00
C PRO A 21 -3.14 1.02 -12.69
N PRO A 22 -3.79 0.88 -13.85
CA PRO A 22 -4.42 2.00 -14.57
C PRO A 22 -5.43 2.79 -13.71
N GLY A 23 -6.08 2.12 -12.76
CA GLY A 23 -7.03 2.73 -11.83
C GLY A 23 -6.42 3.80 -10.92
N PHE A 24 -5.13 3.75 -10.63
CA PHE A 24 -4.44 4.71 -9.74
C PHE A 24 -4.52 6.14 -10.26
N LYS A 25 -4.42 6.33 -11.58
CA LYS A 25 -4.39 7.65 -12.22
C LYS A 25 -5.78 8.32 -12.30
N ARG A 26 -6.87 7.63 -11.91
CA ARG A 26 -8.25 8.12 -12.02
C ARG A 26 -8.60 9.20 -11.00
N ARG A 27 -7.97 9.20 -9.82
CA ARG A 27 -8.21 10.16 -8.73
C ARG A 27 -6.88 10.66 -8.16
N PRO A 28 -6.83 11.88 -7.59
CA PRO A 28 -5.66 12.32 -6.85
C PRO A 28 -5.33 11.34 -5.71
N ALA A 29 -4.06 10.97 -5.60
CA ALA A 29 -3.60 10.09 -4.54
C ALA A 29 -3.45 10.85 -3.21
N SER A 30 -3.69 10.13 -2.12
CA SER A 30 -3.36 10.53 -0.76
C SER A 30 -2.00 9.96 -0.35
N HIS A 31 -1.56 10.18 0.90
CA HIS A 31 -0.20 9.89 1.33
C HIS A 31 0.03 8.44 1.77
N LEU A 32 -1.01 7.70 2.15
CA LEU A 32 -0.89 6.29 2.50
C LEU A 32 -1.16 5.43 1.26
N ALA A 33 -0.16 4.66 0.85
CA ALA A 33 -0.25 3.72 -0.25
C ALA A 33 -0.09 2.28 0.26
N VAL A 34 -0.71 1.34 -0.46
CA VAL A 34 -0.63 -0.09 -0.16
C VAL A 34 -0.01 -0.78 -1.36
N VAL A 35 1.02 -1.59 -1.11
CA VAL A 35 1.71 -2.40 -2.11
C VAL A 35 1.52 -3.86 -1.75
N ARG A 36 0.91 -4.61 -2.67
CA ARG A 36 0.76 -6.06 -2.60
C ARG A 36 2.04 -6.73 -3.07
N THR A 37 2.47 -7.76 -2.34
CA THR A 37 3.68 -8.54 -2.60
C THR A 37 3.39 -10.04 -2.53
N ASP A 38 2.15 -10.42 -2.83
CA ASP A 38 1.69 -11.81 -2.85
C ASP A 38 2.05 -12.56 -4.14
N ASP A 39 2.40 -11.81 -5.20
CA ASP A 39 2.93 -12.33 -6.45
C ASP A 39 4.42 -12.00 -6.59
N ASP A 40 5.12 -12.67 -7.53
CA ASP A 40 6.53 -12.42 -7.87
C ASP A 40 6.83 -10.96 -8.23
N HIS A 41 5.81 -10.22 -8.66
CA HIS A 41 5.93 -8.81 -9.03
C HIS A 41 5.08 -7.94 -8.10
N PRO A 42 5.70 -7.08 -7.27
CA PRO A 42 4.97 -6.17 -6.41
C PRO A 42 4.02 -5.26 -7.18
N LYS A 43 2.84 -5.02 -6.61
CA LYS A 43 1.76 -4.27 -7.25
C LYS A 43 1.16 -3.24 -6.33
N LEU A 44 1.07 -2.00 -6.81
CA LEU A 44 0.38 -0.94 -6.11
C LEU A 44 -1.14 -1.19 -6.10
N VAL A 45 -1.78 -0.98 -4.96
CA VAL A 45 -3.24 -0.88 -4.87
C VAL A 45 -3.67 0.48 -5.40
N ALA A 46 -4.61 0.51 -6.35
CA ALA A 46 -5.06 1.75 -6.99
C ALA A 46 -5.65 2.78 -6.00
N LYS A 47 -6.19 2.32 -4.88
CA LYS A 47 -6.77 3.15 -3.82
C LYS A 47 -5.69 3.53 -2.79
N THR A 48 -5.56 4.82 -2.55
CA THR A 48 -4.71 5.40 -1.48
C THR A 48 -5.58 6.01 -0.39
N PHE A 49 -5.01 6.24 0.79
CA PHE A 49 -5.74 6.68 1.98
C PHE A 49 -5.12 7.94 2.59
N PHE A 50 -5.98 8.79 3.16
CA PHE A 50 -5.54 9.95 3.93
C PHE A 50 -5.56 9.66 5.44
N LYS A 51 -6.48 8.81 5.90
CA LYS A 51 -6.66 8.45 7.30
C LYS A 51 -6.22 7.02 7.54
N LYS A 52 -5.57 6.77 8.68
CA LYS A 52 -5.16 5.42 9.07
C LYS A 52 -6.36 4.53 9.37
N GLU A 53 -7.47 5.10 9.84
CA GLU A 53 -8.71 4.37 10.12
C GLU A 53 -9.30 3.75 8.84
N ASP A 54 -9.35 4.52 7.75
CA ASP A 54 -9.84 4.03 6.45
C ASP A 54 -8.91 2.95 5.86
N LEU A 55 -7.60 3.10 6.09
CA LEU A 55 -6.60 2.10 5.71
C LEU A 55 -6.78 0.81 6.53
N ASN A 56 -6.91 0.90 7.85
CA ASN A 56 -7.11 -0.24 8.73
C ASN A 56 -8.39 -0.99 8.38
N TYR A 57 -9.47 -0.27 8.07
CA TYR A 57 -10.71 -0.87 7.58
C TYR A 57 -10.48 -1.59 6.24
N TYR A 58 -9.75 -1.00 5.30
CA TYR A 58 -9.43 -1.64 4.04
C TYR A 58 -8.61 -2.93 4.24
N ILE A 59 -7.62 -2.91 5.14
CA ILE A 59 -6.81 -4.08 5.46
C ILE A 59 -7.69 -5.19 6.06
N SER A 60 -8.52 -4.88 7.05
CA SER A 60 -9.34 -5.89 7.72
C SER A 60 -10.49 -6.44 6.86
N SER A 61 -11.02 -5.65 5.92
CA SER A 61 -12.15 -6.06 5.08
C SER A 61 -11.74 -6.68 3.76
N ILE A 62 -10.70 -6.14 3.09
CA ILE A 62 -10.33 -6.54 1.73
C ILE A 62 -9.09 -7.43 1.72
N LEU A 63 -8.17 -7.25 2.67
CA LEU A 63 -6.91 -7.99 2.69
C LEU A 63 -6.93 -9.17 3.68
N SER A 64 -8.04 -9.39 4.38
CA SER A 64 -8.23 -10.53 5.29
C SER A 64 -8.29 -11.88 4.57
N GLU A 65 -8.52 -11.89 3.26
CA GLU A 65 -8.45 -13.09 2.42
C GLU A 65 -7.00 -13.53 2.11
N LEU A 66 -6.02 -12.66 2.32
CA LEU A 66 -4.61 -12.99 2.07
C LEU A 66 -4.07 -13.90 3.17
N GLN A 67 -3.37 -14.95 2.77
CA GLN A 67 -2.70 -15.84 3.71
C GLN A 67 -1.44 -15.17 4.26
N PRO A 68 -1.27 -15.11 5.59
CA PRO A 68 -0.02 -14.66 6.18
C PRO A 68 1.14 -15.59 5.79
N ASN A 69 2.34 -15.02 5.70
CA ASN A 69 3.59 -15.76 5.57
C ASN A 69 3.91 -16.53 6.87
N PRO A 70 4.97 -17.38 6.90
CA PRO A 70 5.37 -18.11 8.11
C PRO A 70 5.72 -17.23 9.32
N GLU A 71 6.01 -15.94 9.10
CA GLU A 71 6.29 -14.95 10.16
C GLU A 71 5.00 -14.31 10.71
N GLY A 72 3.83 -14.68 10.17
CA GLY A 72 2.54 -14.14 10.58
C GLY A 72 2.21 -12.77 9.98
N GLU A 73 2.86 -12.40 8.86
CA GLU A 73 2.68 -11.13 8.16
C GLU A 73 1.88 -11.33 6.87
N LEU A 74 0.93 -10.44 6.59
CA LEU A 74 0.30 -10.41 5.27
C LEU A 74 1.34 -9.99 4.22
N PRO A 75 1.26 -10.55 2.99
CA PRO A 75 2.14 -10.18 1.87
C PRO A 75 1.79 -8.80 1.29
N VAL A 76 1.85 -7.79 2.16
CA VAL A 76 1.46 -6.41 1.90
C VAL A 76 2.38 -5.47 2.65
N ARG A 77 2.75 -4.37 2.01
CA ARG A 77 3.46 -3.25 2.61
C ARG A 77 2.60 -2.00 2.55
N VAL A 78 2.65 -1.20 3.60
CA VAL A 78 2.06 0.14 3.62
C VAL A 78 3.17 1.17 3.66
N ILE A 79 3.04 2.23 2.87
CA ILE A 79 4.00 3.32 2.83
C ILE A 79 3.26 4.62 3.11
N ASP A 80 3.72 5.35 4.12
CA ASP A 80 3.32 6.72 4.40
C ASP A 80 4.30 7.69 3.74
N PHE A 81 3.92 8.23 2.58
CA PHE A 81 4.74 9.19 1.82
C PHE A 81 4.76 10.60 2.41
N LYS A 82 3.96 10.87 3.45
CA LYS A 82 4.02 12.14 4.18
C LYS A 82 5.11 12.09 5.24
N GLU A 83 5.19 10.98 5.97
CA GLU A 83 6.15 10.75 7.06
C GLU A 83 7.38 9.94 6.61
N ASN A 84 7.43 9.52 5.35
CA ASN A 84 8.45 8.64 4.77
C ASN A 84 8.69 7.35 5.60
N THR A 85 7.60 6.76 6.08
CA THR A 85 7.63 5.58 6.96
C THR A 85 7.03 4.37 6.25
N HIS A 86 7.64 3.22 6.43
CA HIS A 86 7.18 1.96 5.85
C HIS A 86 6.64 1.06 6.95
N PHE A 87 5.63 0.26 6.62
CA PHE A 87 5.03 -0.69 7.54
C PHE A 87 4.85 -2.04 6.86
N LYS A 88 5.11 -3.10 7.62
CA LYS A 88 4.55 -4.42 7.36
C LYS A 88 3.14 -4.50 7.94
N VAL A 89 2.35 -5.45 7.45
CA VAL A 89 1.01 -5.71 7.95
C VAL A 89 0.99 -7.07 8.61
N ALA A 90 0.69 -7.13 9.90
CA ALA A 90 0.50 -8.41 10.60
C ALA A 90 -0.76 -9.14 10.11
N GLY A 91 -0.87 -10.44 10.33
CA GLY A 91 -2.03 -11.25 9.96
C GLY A 91 -3.36 -10.79 10.57
N ASN A 92 -3.32 -10.04 11.68
CA ASN A 92 -4.49 -9.40 12.29
C ASN A 92 -4.78 -7.99 11.75
N GLY A 93 -4.04 -7.54 10.74
CA GLY A 93 -4.16 -6.22 10.10
C GLY A 93 -3.40 -5.09 10.79
N ALA A 94 -2.67 -5.35 11.89
CA ALA A 94 -1.88 -4.32 12.56
C ALA A 94 -0.70 -3.84 11.71
N LEU A 95 -0.43 -2.54 11.72
CA LEU A 95 0.72 -1.94 11.05
C LEU A 95 1.95 -2.01 11.97
N ILE A 96 3.00 -2.66 11.50
CA ILE A 96 4.28 -2.78 12.20
C ILE A 96 5.30 -1.92 11.45
N PRO A 97 5.85 -0.85 12.06
CA PRO A 97 6.88 -0.02 11.42
C PRO A 97 8.11 -0.84 11.04
N LEU A 98 8.68 -0.54 9.87
CA LEU A 98 9.96 -1.07 9.38
C LEU A 98 11.13 -0.18 9.78
#